data_AF-R6PFX4-F1
#
_entry.id   AF-R6PFX4-F1
#
_cell.length_a   1.000
_cell.length_b   1.000
_cell.length_c   1.000
_cell.angle_alpha   90.00
_cell.angle_beta   90.00
_cell.angle_gamma   90.00
#
_symmetry.space_group_name_H-M   'P 1'
#
loop_
_entity.id
_entity.type
_entity.pdbx_description
1 polymer ?
#
loop_
_entity_poly.entity_id
_entity_poly.type
_entity_poly.pdbx_seq_one_letter_code
_entity_poly.pdbx_strand_id
1 'polypeptide(L)'
;MSNKIALRPSYWASVSGGKDSLYMLNLILHNLDHYPLDGVVHFELEIDYPFIHDVIDYMESECKRFGIRFVRIKPRKTWEELYYRVKPKQGHIYGFPTRIVRWCNSDYKLDAKRQLSEWLNSLGYYVVHYIGYCADEERRFNKRLTANKAERYPLVENEINEDVIWEWAKTQPIFNHFYEFNKRCGCMFCPMASKIQMAYLLKYYPEHFQYMIEKMRETEKIIEGKTGRPFSVISSNPKYNADYLDHIIRTKWLKILNEKENEAEQLRFF
;
A
#
# COMPACT_ATOMS: atom_id res chain seq x y z
N MET A 1 6.93 7.90 42.55
CA MET A 1 6.96 6.55 41.98
C MET A 1 6.18 6.58 40.68
N SER A 2 6.82 6.32 39.54
CA SER A 2 6.14 6.27 38.24
C SER A 2 5.32 4.98 38.19
N ASN A 3 4.00 5.10 38.34
CA ASN A 3 3.06 4.03 38.00
C ASN A 3 3.14 3.82 36.48
N LYS A 4 4.13 3.05 36.03
CA LYS A 4 4.13 2.52 34.66
C LYS A 4 2.98 1.51 34.59
N ILE A 5 1.84 1.95 34.08
CA ILE A 5 0.74 1.06 33.72
C ILE A 5 1.33 0.01 32.76
N ALA A 6 1.36 -1.25 33.18
CA ALA A 6 1.71 -2.35 32.30
C ALA A 6 0.60 -2.47 31.25
N LEU A 7 0.90 -2.08 30.02
CA LEU A 7 -0.05 -2.15 28.91
C LEU A 7 -0.37 -3.63 28.60
N ARG A 8 -1.64 -3.94 28.36
CA ARG A 8 -2.06 -5.28 27.93
C ARG A 8 -1.98 -5.40 26.40
N PRO A 9 -1.70 -6.57 25.83
CA PRO A 9 -1.77 -6.73 24.38
C PRO A 9 -3.20 -6.51 23.89
N SER A 10 -3.34 -5.88 22.72
CA SER A 10 -4.54 -5.95 21.90
C SER A 10 -4.15 -6.29 20.46
N TYR A 11 -4.80 -7.28 19.86
CA TYR A 11 -4.42 -7.91 18.60
C TYR A 11 -5.24 -7.35 17.44
N TRP A 12 -4.55 -6.76 16.45
CA TRP A 12 -5.16 -6.02 15.36
C TRP A 12 -4.64 -6.45 14.00
N ALA A 13 -5.54 -6.89 13.12
CA ALA A 13 -5.18 -7.15 11.73
C ALA A 13 -5.11 -5.85 10.93
N SER A 14 -3.97 -5.56 10.31
CA SER A 14 -3.79 -4.40 9.44
C SER A 14 -4.08 -4.79 7.99
N VAL A 15 -5.20 -4.31 7.43
CA VAL A 15 -5.63 -4.65 6.07
C VAL A 15 -5.49 -3.49 5.10
N SER A 16 -4.93 -3.77 3.92
CA SER A 16 -4.69 -2.76 2.90
C SER A 16 -5.60 -2.89 1.68
N GLY A 17 -6.54 -3.85 1.70
CA GLY A 17 -7.35 -4.20 0.52
C GLY A 17 -6.59 -4.97 -0.55
N GLY A 18 -5.34 -5.36 -0.29
CA GLY A 18 -4.57 -6.21 -1.19
C GLY A 18 -4.79 -7.69 -0.91
N LYS A 19 -4.50 -8.54 -1.90
CA LYS A 19 -4.63 -10.01 -1.85
C LYS A 19 -4.08 -10.63 -0.56
N ASP A 20 -2.85 -10.28 -0.17
CA ASP A 20 -2.17 -10.90 0.97
C ASP A 20 -2.86 -10.55 2.28
N SER A 21 -3.30 -9.30 2.42
CA SER A 21 -4.03 -8.86 3.61
C SER A 21 -5.45 -9.45 3.69
N LEU A 22 -6.10 -9.68 2.55
CA LEU A 22 -7.42 -10.33 2.53
C LEU A 22 -7.30 -11.81 2.89
N TYR A 23 -6.33 -12.50 2.30
CA TYR A 23 -6.08 -13.90 2.61
C TYR A 23 -5.69 -14.08 4.08
N MET A 24 -4.80 -13.23 4.60
CA MET A 24 -4.43 -13.22 6.02
C MET A 24 -5.65 -12.99 6.91
N LEU A 25 -6.51 -12.01 6.58
CA LEU A 25 -7.71 -11.76 7.38
C LEU A 25 -8.64 -12.98 7.37
N ASN A 26 -8.88 -13.58 6.21
CA ASN A 26 -9.72 -14.77 6.09
C ASN A 26 -9.16 -15.94 6.93
N LEU A 27 -7.84 -16.17 6.87
CA LEU A 27 -7.14 -17.16 7.69
C LEU A 27 -7.37 -16.90 9.19
N ILE A 28 -7.19 -15.65 9.66
CA ILE A 28 -7.39 -15.29 11.07
C ILE A 28 -8.84 -15.54 11.49
N LEU A 29 -9.82 -15.07 10.72
CA LEU A 29 -11.24 -15.16 11.06
C LEU A 29 -11.72 -16.62 11.23
N HIS A 30 -11.10 -17.56 10.52
CA HIS A 30 -11.43 -18.99 10.63
C HIS A 30 -10.57 -19.75 11.66
N ASN A 31 -9.67 -19.07 12.36
CA ASN A 31 -8.75 -19.66 13.34
C ASN A 31 -8.60 -18.75 14.57
N LEU A 32 -9.71 -18.20 15.08
CA LEU A 32 -9.72 -17.22 16.19
C LEU A 32 -9.23 -17.79 17.52
N ASP A 33 -9.26 -19.11 17.68
CA ASP A 33 -8.67 -19.85 18.80
C ASP A 33 -7.13 -19.78 18.79
N HIS A 34 -6.53 -19.74 17.60
CA HIS A 34 -5.07 -19.62 17.43
C HIS A 34 -4.60 -18.16 17.22
N TYR A 35 -5.47 -17.33 16.63
CA TYR A 35 -5.23 -15.93 16.34
C TYR A 35 -6.26 -15.05 17.05
N PRO A 36 -6.00 -14.66 18.33
CA PRO A 36 -6.83 -13.68 19.02
C PRO A 36 -6.96 -12.41 18.18
N LEU A 37 -8.16 -11.89 18.01
CA LEU A 37 -8.41 -10.71 17.18
C LEU A 37 -9.39 -9.77 17.88
N ASP A 38 -8.89 -8.63 18.36
CA ASP A 38 -9.71 -7.59 18.99
C ASP A 38 -10.30 -6.62 17.97
N GLY A 39 -9.66 -6.49 16.81
CA GLY A 39 -10.14 -5.63 15.75
C GLY A 39 -9.34 -5.72 14.46
N VAL A 40 -9.90 -5.12 13.42
CA VAL A 40 -9.28 -4.96 12.11
C VAL A 40 -9.19 -3.48 11.81
N VAL A 41 -8.07 -3.06 11.25
CA VAL A 41 -7.82 -1.68 10.89
C VAL A 41 -7.46 -1.56 9.42
N HIS A 42 -8.12 -0.64 8.73
CA HIS A 42 -7.72 -0.16 7.41
C HIS A 42 -7.18 1.27 7.52
N PHE A 43 -5.98 1.50 6.99
CA PHE A 43 -5.41 2.84 6.85
C PHE A 43 -5.81 3.40 5.50
N GLU A 44 -6.87 4.21 5.50
CA GLU A 44 -7.55 4.70 4.30
C GLU A 44 -6.80 5.91 3.74
N LEU A 45 -6.29 5.79 2.52
CA LEU A 45 -5.53 6.85 1.84
C LEU A 45 -6.36 7.42 0.68
N GLU A 46 -6.25 8.73 0.45
CA GLU A 46 -6.91 9.43 -0.67
C GLU A 46 -6.42 8.94 -2.05
N ILE A 47 -5.33 8.18 -2.05
CA ILE A 47 -4.59 7.73 -3.24
C ILE A 47 -4.64 6.21 -3.40
N ASP A 48 -5.50 5.53 -2.64
CA ASP A 48 -5.81 4.13 -2.89
C ASP A 48 -6.60 4.00 -4.20
N TYR A 49 -6.48 2.84 -4.86
CA TYR A 49 -7.24 2.62 -6.09
C TYR A 49 -8.74 2.58 -5.78
N PRO A 50 -9.62 3.09 -6.65
CA PRO A 50 -11.07 3.08 -6.39
C PRO A 50 -11.64 1.69 -6.04
N PHE A 51 -11.19 0.62 -6.72
CA PHE A 51 -11.65 -0.74 -6.43
C PHE A 51 -11.25 -1.26 -5.03
N ILE A 52 -10.23 -0.67 -4.41
CA ILE A 52 -9.83 -1.05 -3.05
C ILE A 52 -10.94 -0.72 -2.06
N HIS A 53 -11.72 0.34 -2.29
CA HIS A 53 -12.86 0.65 -1.43
C HIS A 53 -13.87 -0.50 -1.36
N ASP A 54 -14.20 -1.11 -2.51
CA ASP A 54 -15.10 -2.27 -2.57
C ASP A 54 -14.52 -3.49 -1.81
N VAL A 55 -13.21 -3.73 -1.94
CA VAL A 55 -12.52 -4.80 -1.20
C VAL A 55 -12.57 -4.55 0.31
N ILE A 56 -12.36 -3.31 0.75
CA ILE A 56 -12.41 -2.93 2.16
C ILE A 56 -13.84 -3.04 2.71
N ASP A 57 -14.85 -2.62 1.95
CA ASP A 57 -16.27 -2.77 2.31
C ASP A 57 -16.63 -4.24 2.51
N TYR A 58 -16.14 -5.12 1.65
CA TYR A 58 -16.27 -6.57 1.83
C TYR A 58 -15.56 -7.08 3.08
N MET A 59 -14.28 -6.71 3.29
CA MET A 59 -13.55 -7.09 4.51
C MET A 59 -14.29 -6.67 5.79
N GLU A 60 -14.85 -5.45 5.80
CA GLU A 60 -15.63 -4.94 6.92
C GLU A 60 -16.93 -5.74 7.11
N SER A 61 -17.61 -6.10 6.01
CA SER A 61 -18.80 -6.94 6.06
C SER A 61 -18.51 -8.34 6.64
N GLU A 62 -17.37 -8.95 6.26
CA GLU A 62 -16.93 -10.22 6.81
C GLU A 62 -16.60 -10.08 8.30
N CYS A 63 -15.86 -9.05 8.70
CA CYS A 63 -15.58 -8.80 10.12
C CYS A 63 -16.86 -8.67 10.94
N LYS A 64 -17.86 -7.95 10.42
CA LYS A 64 -19.18 -7.80 11.05
C LYS A 64 -19.89 -9.15 11.24
N ARG A 65 -19.81 -10.06 10.26
CA ARG A 65 -20.39 -11.43 10.36
C ARG A 65 -19.75 -12.25 11.48
N PHE A 66 -18.46 -12.06 11.72
CA PHE A 66 -17.71 -12.70 12.81
C PHE A 66 -17.81 -11.93 14.14
N GLY A 67 -18.52 -10.81 14.20
CA GLY A 67 -18.60 -9.96 15.40
C GLY A 67 -17.30 -9.22 15.72
N ILE A 68 -16.39 -9.10 14.74
CA ILE A 68 -15.10 -8.41 14.89
C ILE A 68 -15.24 -6.95 14.50
N ARG A 69 -14.68 -6.07 15.34
CA ARG A 69 -14.67 -4.62 15.08
C ARG A 69 -13.80 -4.29 13.87
N PHE A 70 -14.30 -3.44 12.97
CA PHE A 70 -13.53 -2.84 11.89
C PHE A 70 -13.36 -1.33 12.12
N VAL A 71 -12.17 -0.79 11.87
CA VAL A 71 -11.86 0.64 12.02
C VAL A 71 -11.15 1.14 10.77
N ARG A 72 -11.63 2.25 10.21
CA ARG A 72 -10.93 3.00 9.16
C ARG A 72 -10.26 4.22 9.78
N ILE A 73 -8.98 4.43 9.50
CA ILE A 73 -8.21 5.58 9.98
C ILE A 73 -7.58 6.30 8.79
N LYS A 74 -7.90 7.59 8.65
CA LYS A 74 -7.25 8.48 7.68
C LYS A 74 -6.01 9.14 8.28
N PRO A 75 -4.96 9.41 7.50
CA PRO A 75 -3.85 10.26 7.94
C PRO A 75 -4.35 11.65 8.37
N ARG A 76 -3.68 12.28 9.36
CA ARG A 76 -4.06 13.63 9.83
C ARG A 76 -3.80 14.74 8.81
N LYS A 77 -2.98 14.45 7.79
CA LYS A 77 -2.62 15.36 6.71
C LYS A 77 -3.01 14.74 5.39
N THR A 78 -3.57 15.54 4.49
CA THR A 78 -3.92 15.09 3.13
C THR A 78 -2.66 14.83 2.31
N TRP A 79 -2.82 14.12 1.20
CA TRP A 79 -1.71 13.91 0.25
C TRP A 79 -1.15 15.24 -0.25
N GLU A 80 -2.01 16.20 -0.60
CA GLU A 80 -1.59 17.51 -1.10
C GLU A 80 -0.90 18.36 -0.03
N GLU A 81 -1.38 18.35 1.22
CA GLU A 81 -0.71 19.06 2.32
C GLU A 81 0.73 18.58 2.50
N LEU A 82 0.97 17.27 2.39
CA LEU A 82 2.31 16.69 2.50
C LEU A 82 3.16 16.94 1.24
N TYR A 83 2.55 16.89 0.06
CA TYR A 83 3.21 17.23 -1.20
C TYR A 83 3.77 18.67 -1.18
N TYR A 84 2.93 19.63 -0.78
CA TYR A 84 3.27 21.06 -0.72
C TYR A 84 4.01 21.50 0.54
N ARG A 85 4.23 20.59 1.50
CA ARG A 85 5.01 20.90 2.71
C ARG A 85 6.40 21.41 2.31
N VAL A 86 6.81 22.57 2.83
CA VAL A 86 8.15 23.12 2.58
C VAL A 86 9.17 22.38 3.45
N LYS A 87 10.27 21.93 2.84
CA LYS A 87 11.42 21.38 3.56
C LYS A 87 12.21 22.54 4.19
N PRO A 88 12.29 22.63 5.53
CA PRO A 88 12.84 23.81 6.19
C PRO A 88 14.29 24.12 5.80
N LYS A 89 15.11 23.09 5.55
CA LYS A 89 16.54 23.26 5.21
C LYS A 89 16.78 23.58 3.73
N GLN A 90 15.90 23.13 2.84
CA GLN A 90 16.10 23.26 1.39
C GLN A 90 15.25 24.37 0.75
N GLY A 91 14.29 24.95 1.48
CA GLY A 91 13.51 26.10 1.02
C GLY A 91 12.58 25.83 -0.19
N HIS A 92 12.24 24.56 -0.43
CA HIS A 92 11.29 24.14 -1.45
C HIS A 92 10.41 22.99 -0.94
N ILE A 93 9.32 22.69 -1.65
CA ILE A 93 8.35 21.68 -1.25
C ILE A 93 8.96 20.27 -1.17
N TYR A 94 8.28 19.34 -0.49
CA TYR A 94 8.65 17.93 -0.56
C TYR A 94 8.52 17.41 -1.98
N GLY A 95 7.42 17.76 -2.64
CA GLY A 95 7.05 17.29 -3.96
C GLY A 95 6.71 15.79 -3.96
N PHE A 96 6.65 15.23 -5.15
CA PHE A 96 6.29 13.84 -5.38
C PHE A 96 7.30 12.91 -4.68
N PRO A 97 6.84 11.87 -3.94
CA PRO A 97 7.75 10.98 -3.23
C PRO A 97 8.65 10.23 -4.21
N THR A 98 9.88 9.94 -3.80
CA THR A 98 10.83 9.18 -4.62
C THR A 98 11.11 7.82 -4.00
N ARG A 99 11.87 6.98 -4.70
CA ARG A 99 12.32 5.68 -4.13
C ARG A 99 13.14 5.85 -2.84
N ILE A 100 13.80 6.99 -2.68
CA ILE A 100 14.63 7.31 -1.52
C ILE A 100 13.81 8.09 -0.49
N VAL A 101 13.15 9.17 -0.91
CA VAL A 101 12.38 10.07 -0.04
C VAL A 101 10.92 9.63 -0.03
N ARG A 102 10.61 8.67 0.84
CA ARG A 102 9.29 8.00 0.94
C ARG A 102 8.41 8.60 2.05
N TRP A 103 8.18 9.90 2.00
CA TRP A 103 7.30 10.59 2.96
C TRP A 103 5.86 10.04 2.91
N CYS A 104 5.41 9.56 1.74
CA CYS A 104 4.13 8.88 1.55
C CYS A 104 3.98 7.62 2.44
N ASN A 105 5.10 7.03 2.87
CA ASN A 105 5.08 5.97 3.86
C ASN A 105 5.25 6.51 5.28
N SER A 106 6.30 7.30 5.55
CA SER A 106 6.66 7.71 6.92
C SER A 106 5.70 8.71 7.57
N ASP A 107 5.18 9.63 6.78
CA ASP A 107 4.44 10.81 7.25
C ASP A 107 2.95 10.70 6.93
N TYR A 108 2.60 9.91 5.92
CA TYR A 108 1.22 9.69 5.48
C TYR A 108 0.68 8.35 5.99
N LYS A 109 1.08 7.22 5.40
CA LYS A 109 0.57 5.89 5.79
C LYS A 109 0.85 5.52 7.26
N LEU A 110 2.09 5.72 7.72
CA LEU A 110 2.46 5.39 9.10
C LEU A 110 1.87 6.37 10.12
N ASP A 111 1.29 7.49 9.71
CA ASP A 111 0.54 8.36 10.61
C ASP A 111 -0.74 7.69 11.12
N ALA A 112 -1.49 7.06 10.23
CA ALA A 112 -2.68 6.28 10.61
C ALA A 112 -2.31 5.11 11.56
N LYS A 113 -1.17 4.45 11.32
CA LYS A 113 -0.64 3.44 12.25
C LYS A 113 -0.35 4.03 13.63
N ARG A 114 0.28 5.20 13.71
CA ARG A 114 0.55 5.89 14.99
C ARG A 114 -0.73 6.26 15.72
N GLN A 115 -1.74 6.76 15.00
CA GLN A 115 -3.05 7.11 15.59
C GLN A 115 -3.72 5.89 16.26
N LEU A 116 -3.68 4.71 15.64
CA LEU A 116 -4.18 3.48 16.27
C LEU A 116 -3.44 3.17 17.57
N SER A 117 -2.10 3.24 17.55
CA SER A 117 -1.29 2.99 18.73
C SER A 117 -1.54 4.02 19.84
N GLU A 118 -1.65 5.32 19.49
CA GLU A 118 -1.98 6.39 20.44
C GLU A 118 -3.34 6.15 21.10
N TRP A 119 -4.36 5.80 20.32
CA TRP A 119 -5.69 5.48 20.82
C TRP A 119 -5.68 4.26 21.75
N LEU A 120 -5.09 3.14 21.36
CA LEU A 120 -5.06 1.93 22.19
C LEU A 120 -4.20 2.10 23.45
N ASN A 121 -3.07 2.81 23.35
CA ASN A 121 -2.25 3.17 24.52
C ASN A 121 -3.05 4.01 25.53
N SER A 122 -3.90 4.93 25.05
CA SER A 122 -4.77 5.75 25.93
C SER A 122 -5.79 4.91 26.70
N LEU A 123 -6.12 3.73 26.20
CA LEU A 123 -7.02 2.76 26.82
C LEU A 123 -6.28 1.70 27.67
N GLY A 124 -4.96 1.80 27.80
CA GLY A 124 -4.14 0.86 28.57
C GLY A 124 -3.70 -0.40 27.79
N TYR A 125 -3.72 -0.36 26.46
CA TYR A 125 -3.29 -1.47 25.59
C TYR A 125 -2.09 -1.11 24.72
N TYR A 126 -1.26 -2.08 24.37
CA TYR A 126 -0.30 -1.97 23.26
C TYR A 126 -0.77 -2.83 22.09
N VAL A 127 -0.51 -2.37 20.86
CA VAL A 127 -1.01 -3.04 19.65
C VAL A 127 -0.07 -4.17 19.24
N VAL A 128 -0.59 -5.38 19.07
CA VAL A 128 0.05 -6.47 18.33
C VAL A 128 -0.53 -6.48 16.92
N HIS A 129 0.28 -6.17 15.92
CA HIS A 129 -0.17 -6.08 14.53
C HIS A 129 -0.03 -7.44 13.82
N TYR A 130 -1.11 -7.96 13.25
CA TYR A 130 -1.00 -8.96 12.19
C TYR A 130 -0.68 -8.29 10.86
N ILE A 131 0.39 -8.76 10.21
CA ILE A 131 0.91 -8.25 8.94
C ILE A 131 0.96 -9.39 7.93
N GLY A 132 0.38 -9.17 6.74
CA GLY A 132 0.30 -10.17 5.68
C GLY A 132 1.58 -10.29 4.85
N TYR A 133 2.72 -10.59 5.50
CA TYR A 133 3.91 -11.03 4.78
C TYR A 133 3.84 -12.52 4.49
N CYS A 134 4.20 -12.92 3.28
CA CYS A 134 4.22 -14.33 2.88
C CYS A 134 5.53 -15.01 3.31
N ALA A 135 5.53 -16.34 3.37
CA ALA A 135 6.67 -17.13 3.82
C ALA A 135 7.94 -16.92 2.95
N ASP A 136 7.77 -16.72 1.65
CA ASP A 136 8.83 -16.41 0.68
C ASP A 136 9.36 -14.97 0.74
N GLU A 137 8.84 -14.14 1.66
CA GLU A 137 9.28 -12.75 1.89
C GLU A 137 10.28 -12.61 3.06
N GLU A 138 11.08 -13.63 3.36
CA GLU A 138 12.02 -13.68 4.51
C GLU A 138 12.80 -12.40 4.77
N ARG A 139 13.34 -11.78 3.71
CA ARG A 139 14.11 -10.53 3.79
C ARG A 139 13.32 -9.36 4.40
N ARG A 140 11.98 -9.39 4.33
CA ARG A 140 11.08 -8.34 4.81
C ARG A 140 10.76 -8.50 6.30
N PHE A 141 10.63 -9.72 6.81
CA PHE A 141 10.25 -9.96 8.20
C PHE A 141 11.42 -10.34 9.12
N ASN A 142 12.51 -10.93 8.62
CA ASN A 142 13.63 -11.37 9.47
C ASN A 142 14.23 -10.24 10.33
N LYS A 143 14.38 -9.04 9.77
CA LYS A 143 14.89 -7.86 10.51
C LYS A 143 13.89 -7.30 11.52
N ARG A 144 12.60 -7.66 11.39
CA ARG A 144 11.52 -7.15 12.22
C ARG A 144 11.21 -8.09 13.39
N LEU A 145 11.33 -9.39 13.18
CA LEU A 145 11.20 -10.41 14.23
C LEU A 145 12.12 -10.13 15.42
N THR A 146 13.34 -9.67 15.16
CA THR A 146 14.33 -9.36 16.21
C THR A 146 14.13 -7.97 16.83
N ALA A 147 13.52 -7.04 16.12
CA ALA A 147 13.42 -5.64 16.51
C ALA A 147 12.06 -5.25 17.12
N ASN A 148 10.99 -5.98 16.82
CA ASN A 148 9.63 -5.59 17.20
C ASN A 148 8.77 -6.81 17.57
N LYS A 149 8.67 -7.10 18.88
CA LYS A 149 7.82 -8.19 19.41
C LYS A 149 6.31 -7.93 19.28
N ALA A 150 5.91 -6.79 18.70
CA ALA A 150 4.53 -6.37 18.54
C ALA A 150 3.99 -6.61 17.11
N GLU A 151 4.64 -7.41 16.29
CA GLU A 151 4.14 -7.87 14.98
C GLU A 151 4.05 -9.40 14.96
N ARG A 152 3.00 -9.93 14.32
CA ARG A 152 2.82 -11.36 14.00
C ARG A 152 2.53 -11.52 12.51
N TYR A 153 2.91 -12.68 11.96
CA TYR A 153 2.89 -12.91 10.52
C TYR A 153 2.16 -14.23 10.20
N PRO A 154 0.81 -14.27 10.25
CA PRO A 154 0.05 -15.52 10.14
C PRO A 154 0.35 -16.33 8.88
N LEU A 155 0.57 -15.68 7.74
CA LEU A 155 0.91 -16.38 6.49
C LEU A 155 2.30 -17.03 6.56
N VAL A 156 3.28 -16.40 7.21
CA VAL A 156 4.60 -17.01 7.48
C VAL A 156 4.46 -18.19 8.44
N GLU A 157 3.68 -18.01 9.51
CA GLU A 157 3.43 -19.04 10.54
C GLU A 157 2.72 -20.28 9.97
N ASN A 158 2.05 -20.16 8.82
CA ASN A 158 1.40 -21.26 8.09
C ASN A 158 2.10 -21.63 6.77
N GLU A 159 3.35 -21.16 6.56
CA GLU A 159 4.17 -21.50 5.38
C GLU A 159 3.51 -21.16 4.01
N ILE A 160 2.71 -20.10 3.97
CA ILE A 160 1.96 -19.68 2.78
C ILE A 160 2.79 -18.72 1.94
N ASN A 161 3.11 -19.12 0.70
CA ASN A 161 3.87 -18.33 -0.27
C ASN A 161 2.97 -17.37 -1.09
N GLU A 162 3.56 -16.28 -1.60
CA GLU A 162 2.85 -15.24 -2.35
C GLU A 162 2.15 -15.78 -3.61
N ASP A 163 2.74 -16.75 -4.30
CA ASP A 163 2.17 -17.30 -5.54
C ASP A 163 0.88 -18.08 -5.30
N VAL A 164 0.73 -18.75 -4.14
CA VAL A 164 -0.54 -19.43 -3.76
C VAL A 164 -1.66 -18.40 -3.63
N ILE A 165 -1.38 -17.32 -2.92
CA ILE A 165 -2.34 -16.22 -2.71
C ILE A 165 -2.62 -15.50 -4.03
N TRP A 166 -1.63 -15.40 -4.91
CA TRP A 166 -1.80 -14.77 -6.21
C TRP A 166 -2.73 -15.55 -7.13
N GLU A 167 -2.57 -16.88 -7.22
CA GLU A 167 -3.52 -17.72 -7.99
C GLU A 167 -4.92 -17.69 -7.38
N TRP A 168 -5.03 -17.71 -6.04
CA TRP A 168 -6.31 -17.51 -5.37
C TRP A 168 -6.93 -16.15 -5.71
N ALA A 169 -6.16 -15.07 -5.72
CA ALA A 169 -6.66 -13.72 -5.99
C ALA A 169 -7.28 -13.58 -7.39
N LYS A 170 -6.75 -14.30 -8.38
CA LYS A 170 -7.29 -14.32 -9.75
C LYS A 170 -8.69 -14.92 -9.85
N THR A 171 -9.09 -15.74 -8.86
CA THR A 171 -10.44 -16.33 -8.82
C THR A 171 -11.44 -15.50 -8.03
N GLN A 172 -10.99 -14.43 -7.36
CA GLN A 172 -11.87 -13.60 -6.53
C GLN A 172 -12.45 -12.43 -7.36
N PRO A 173 -13.77 -12.37 -7.57
CA PRO A 173 -14.39 -11.30 -8.38
C PRO A 173 -14.13 -9.90 -7.82
N ILE A 174 -13.92 -9.80 -6.51
CA ILE A 174 -13.75 -8.51 -5.82
C ILE A 174 -12.45 -7.78 -6.16
N PHE A 175 -11.47 -8.50 -6.69
CA PHE A 175 -10.17 -7.94 -7.02
C PHE A 175 -10.09 -7.31 -8.41
N ASN A 176 -11.20 -7.31 -9.14
CA ASN A 176 -11.27 -6.95 -10.55
C ASN A 176 -10.16 -7.61 -11.39
N HIS A 177 -9.82 -7.05 -12.56
CA HIS A 177 -8.76 -7.57 -13.44
C HIS A 177 -7.33 -7.22 -12.99
N PHE A 178 -7.14 -6.53 -11.85
CA PHE A 178 -5.84 -6.01 -11.42
C PHE A 178 -4.81 -7.14 -11.24
N TYR A 179 -5.20 -8.20 -10.53
CA TYR A 179 -4.30 -9.29 -10.18
C TYR A 179 -4.05 -10.30 -11.31
N GLU A 180 -4.72 -10.17 -12.45
CA GLU A 180 -4.40 -10.95 -13.64
C GLU A 180 -3.01 -10.60 -14.18
N PHE A 181 -2.60 -9.33 -14.02
CA PHE A 181 -1.34 -8.81 -14.59
C PHE A 181 -0.39 -8.23 -13.55
N ASN A 182 -0.86 -7.97 -12.34
CA ASN A 182 -0.07 -7.36 -11.27
C ASN A 182 -0.01 -8.28 -10.04
N LYS A 183 1.19 -8.61 -9.55
CA LYS A 183 1.34 -9.43 -8.33
C LYS A 183 1.06 -8.67 -7.03
N ARG A 184 1.30 -7.36 -7.01
CA ARG A 184 1.19 -6.51 -5.81
C ARG A 184 0.38 -5.26 -6.11
N CYS A 185 -0.48 -4.88 -5.17
CA CYS A 185 -1.22 -3.63 -5.22
C CYS A 185 -0.62 -2.67 -4.19
N GLY A 186 -0.27 -1.46 -4.64
CA GLY A 186 0.07 -0.33 -3.79
C GLY A 186 -0.86 0.83 -4.09
N CYS A 187 -0.64 1.99 -3.46
CA CYS A 187 -1.37 3.19 -3.84
C CYS A 187 -1.03 3.65 -5.26
N MET A 188 -1.92 4.45 -5.87
CA MET A 188 -1.82 4.90 -7.26
C MET A 188 -0.54 5.70 -7.53
N PHE A 189 -0.08 6.50 -6.56
CA PHE A 189 1.07 7.39 -6.69
C PHE A 189 2.36 6.81 -6.08
N CYS A 190 2.47 5.48 -6.05
CA CYS A 190 3.60 4.80 -5.44
C CYS A 190 4.88 4.96 -6.28
N PRO A 191 5.99 5.50 -5.73
CA PRO A 191 7.26 5.62 -6.47
C PRO A 191 7.96 4.28 -6.69
N MET A 192 7.44 3.21 -6.09
CA MET A 192 7.90 1.84 -6.28
C MET A 192 7.07 1.08 -7.32
N ALA A 193 6.03 1.69 -7.88
CA ALA A 193 5.20 1.06 -8.89
C ALA A 193 6.03 0.63 -10.11
N SER A 194 5.72 -0.56 -10.61
CA SER A 194 6.23 -1.06 -11.87
C SER A 194 5.56 -0.34 -13.04
N LYS A 195 6.20 -0.43 -14.21
CA LYS A 195 5.69 0.22 -15.42
C LYS A 195 4.36 -0.40 -15.89
N ILE A 196 4.13 -1.68 -15.63
CA ILE A 196 2.84 -2.33 -15.94
C ILE A 196 1.71 -1.82 -15.03
N GLN A 197 1.98 -1.57 -13.74
CA GLN A 197 1.00 -0.94 -12.84
C GLN A 197 0.68 0.50 -13.28
N MET A 198 1.68 1.24 -13.74
CA MET A 198 1.45 2.59 -14.29
C MET A 198 0.65 2.55 -15.59
N ALA A 199 0.86 1.55 -16.45
CA ALA A 199 0.03 1.32 -17.63
C ALA A 199 -1.41 0.95 -17.27
N TYR A 200 -1.60 0.14 -16.23
CA TYR A 200 -2.91 -0.17 -15.68
C TYR A 200 -3.61 1.11 -15.17
N LEU A 201 -2.90 1.94 -14.40
CA LEU A 201 -3.42 3.25 -13.95
C LEU A 201 -3.81 4.13 -15.15
N LEU A 202 -2.98 4.21 -16.20
CA LEU A 202 -3.32 4.95 -17.42
C LEU A 202 -4.57 4.41 -18.11
N LYS A 203 -4.71 3.07 -18.22
CA LYS A 203 -5.82 2.45 -18.94
C LYS A 203 -7.15 2.60 -18.21
N TYR A 204 -7.16 2.31 -16.91
CA TYR A 204 -8.39 2.20 -16.12
C TYR A 204 -8.72 3.45 -15.29
N TYR A 205 -7.72 4.28 -14.99
CA TYR A 205 -7.87 5.51 -14.19
C TYR A 205 -7.05 6.67 -14.81
N PRO A 206 -7.31 7.04 -16.08
CA PRO A 206 -6.47 7.95 -16.86
C PRO A 206 -6.30 9.33 -16.20
N GLU A 207 -7.34 9.84 -15.54
CA GLU A 207 -7.27 11.13 -14.82
C GLU A 207 -6.26 11.09 -13.66
N HIS A 208 -6.23 9.96 -12.93
CA HIS A 208 -5.30 9.77 -11.81
C HIS A 208 -3.87 9.56 -12.32
N PHE A 209 -3.70 8.89 -13.46
CA PHE A 209 -2.40 8.82 -14.13
C PHE A 209 -1.91 10.20 -14.57
N GLN A 210 -2.79 11.01 -15.17
CA GLN A 210 -2.46 12.36 -15.61
C GLN A 210 -2.04 13.24 -14.44
N TYR A 211 -2.84 13.25 -13.36
CA TYR A 211 -2.50 13.95 -12.12
C TYR A 211 -1.14 13.50 -11.56
N MET A 212 -0.87 12.19 -11.54
CA MET A 212 0.41 11.66 -11.07
C MET A 212 1.59 12.24 -11.87
N ILE A 213 1.51 12.20 -13.21
CA ILE A 213 2.57 12.72 -14.09
C ILE A 213 2.74 14.23 -13.91
N GLU A 214 1.65 15.00 -13.78
CA GLU A 214 1.70 16.44 -13.55
C GLU A 214 2.40 16.80 -12.24
N LYS A 215 2.08 16.10 -11.15
CA LYS A 215 2.75 16.30 -9.87
C LYS A 215 4.23 15.89 -9.90
N MET A 216 4.60 14.88 -10.71
CA MET A 216 6.02 14.56 -10.95
C MET A 216 6.72 15.70 -11.70
N ARG A 217 6.15 16.19 -12.80
CA ARG A 217 6.69 17.33 -13.60
C ARG A 217 6.85 18.60 -12.75
N GLU A 218 5.85 18.93 -11.93
CA GLU A 218 5.89 20.06 -11.01
C GLU A 218 7.07 19.94 -10.03
N THR A 219 7.27 18.74 -9.47
CA THR A 219 8.39 18.47 -8.56
C THR A 219 9.74 18.63 -9.25
N GLU A 220 9.88 18.08 -10.45
CA GLU A 220 11.10 18.18 -11.25
C GLU A 220 11.42 19.64 -11.54
N LYS A 221 10.46 20.41 -12.07
CA LYS A 221 10.63 21.84 -12.39
C LYS A 221 11.03 22.67 -11.16
N ILE A 222 10.40 22.44 -10.01
CA ILE A 222 10.70 23.19 -8.78
C ILE A 222 12.12 22.87 -8.29
N ILE A 223 12.50 21.59 -8.25
CA ILE A 223 13.82 21.19 -7.76
C ILE A 223 14.92 21.63 -8.71
N GLU A 224 14.73 21.50 -10.02
CA GLU A 224 15.66 22.00 -11.04
C GLU A 224 15.84 23.52 -10.93
N GLY A 225 14.74 24.28 -10.83
CA GLY A 225 14.79 25.73 -10.67
C GLY A 225 15.49 26.19 -9.39
N LYS A 226 15.46 25.39 -8.33
CA LYS A 226 16.13 25.70 -7.05
C LYS A 226 17.59 25.26 -6.99
N THR A 227 17.94 24.16 -7.66
CA THR A 227 19.27 23.56 -7.58
C THR A 227 20.16 23.89 -8.78
N GLY A 228 19.58 24.34 -9.90
CA GLY A 228 20.27 24.54 -11.17
C GLY A 228 20.74 23.25 -11.82
N ARG A 229 20.24 22.08 -11.39
CA ARG A 229 20.67 20.76 -11.85
C ARG A 229 19.47 19.95 -12.32
N PRO A 230 19.58 19.19 -13.43
CA PRO A 230 18.52 18.29 -13.88
C PRO A 230 18.12 17.29 -12.79
N PHE A 231 16.82 17.00 -12.68
CA PHE A 231 16.26 16.14 -11.64
C PHE A 231 15.21 15.18 -12.21
N SER A 232 15.16 13.97 -11.66
CA SER A 232 14.09 13.01 -11.94
C SER A 232 13.52 12.47 -10.63
N VAL A 233 12.20 12.42 -10.54
CA VAL A 233 11.48 11.85 -9.39
C VAL A 233 11.66 10.32 -9.32
N ILE A 234 11.82 9.68 -10.48
CA ILE A 234 11.71 8.22 -10.64
C ILE A 234 13.05 7.52 -10.85
N SER A 235 14.11 8.27 -11.12
CA SER A 235 15.43 7.75 -11.49
C SER A 235 16.56 8.63 -10.99
N SER A 236 17.71 8.01 -10.69
CA SER A 236 18.96 8.74 -10.42
C SER A 236 19.55 9.38 -11.68
N ASN A 237 19.21 8.88 -12.87
CA ASN A 237 19.59 9.50 -14.13
C ASN A 237 18.46 10.45 -14.59
N PRO A 238 18.70 11.77 -14.62
CA PRO A 238 17.67 12.77 -14.90
C PRO A 238 17.12 12.70 -16.33
N LYS A 239 17.78 11.98 -17.24
CA LYS A 239 17.21 11.66 -18.57
C LYS A 239 15.87 10.93 -18.47
N TYR A 240 15.67 10.14 -17.41
CA TYR A 240 14.45 9.38 -17.19
C TYR A 240 13.52 10.15 -16.25
N ASN A 241 13.09 11.33 -16.67
CA ASN A 241 12.18 12.23 -15.94
C ASN A 241 10.69 11.85 -16.17
N ALA A 242 9.77 12.69 -15.70
CA ALA A 242 8.33 12.47 -15.84
C ALA A 242 7.87 12.40 -17.31
N ASP A 243 8.44 13.21 -18.21
CA ASP A 243 8.10 13.18 -19.63
C ASP A 243 8.54 11.88 -20.32
N TYR A 244 9.76 11.43 -20.00
CA TYR A 244 10.21 10.12 -20.46
C TYR A 244 9.28 9.01 -19.97
N LEU A 245 8.87 9.05 -18.70
CA LEU A 245 7.95 8.07 -18.13
C LEU A 245 6.61 8.08 -18.87
N ASP A 246 5.97 9.24 -18.96
CA ASP A 246 4.68 9.42 -19.64
C ASP A 246 4.74 8.84 -21.06
N HIS A 247 5.79 9.19 -21.81
CA HIS A 247 6.03 8.67 -23.15
C HIS A 247 6.11 7.13 -23.16
N ILE A 248 6.99 6.51 -22.35
CA ILE A 248 7.16 5.04 -22.41
C ILE A 248 5.92 4.29 -21.91
N ILE A 249 5.16 4.85 -20.98
CA ILE A 249 3.94 4.20 -20.50
C ILE A 249 2.92 4.17 -21.64
N ARG A 250 2.70 5.31 -22.32
CA ARG A 250 1.75 5.41 -23.44
C ARG A 250 2.16 4.60 -24.67
N THR A 251 3.44 4.63 -25.04
CA THR A 251 3.90 4.06 -26.33
C THR A 251 4.31 2.60 -26.23
N LYS A 252 4.77 2.14 -25.06
CA LYS A 252 5.28 0.77 -24.88
C LYS A 252 4.45 -0.04 -23.89
N TRP A 253 4.27 0.45 -22.67
CA TRP A 253 3.71 -0.40 -21.60
C TRP A 253 2.20 -0.58 -21.69
N LEU A 254 1.47 0.40 -22.23
CA LEU A 254 0.06 0.25 -22.54
C LEU A 254 -0.16 -0.85 -23.59
N LYS A 255 0.69 -0.91 -24.62
CA LYS A 255 0.67 -1.98 -25.62
C LYS A 255 0.91 -3.34 -24.98
N ILE A 256 1.95 -3.46 -24.14
CA ILE A 256 2.26 -4.71 -23.43
C ILE A 256 1.10 -5.15 -22.53
N LEU A 257 0.44 -4.21 -21.84
CA LEU A 257 -0.74 -4.52 -21.02
C LEU A 257 -1.88 -5.08 -21.88
N ASN A 258 -2.21 -4.41 -22.98
CA ASN A 258 -3.27 -4.85 -23.89
C ASN A 258 -2.97 -6.24 -24.49
N GLU A 259 -1.70 -6.53 -24.85
CA GLU A 259 -1.29 -7.86 -25.32
C GLU A 259 -1.54 -8.93 -24.26
N LYS A 260 -1.17 -8.66 -23.01
CA LYS A 260 -1.41 -9.57 -21.87
C LYS A 260 -2.89 -9.82 -21.61
N GLU A 261 -3.70 -8.78 -21.71
CA GLU A 261 -5.16 -8.89 -21.53
C GLU A 261 -5.80 -9.72 -22.64
N ASN A 262 -5.39 -9.51 -23.90
CA ASN A 262 -5.87 -10.30 -25.03
C ASN A 262 -5.47 -11.78 -24.91
N GLU A 263 -4.23 -12.07 -24.49
CA GLU A 263 -3.77 -13.43 -24.22
C GLU A 263 -4.60 -14.11 -23.12
N ALA A 264 -4.90 -13.38 -22.04
CA ALA A 264 -5.70 -13.88 -20.94
C ALA A 264 -7.17 -14.12 -21.35
N GLU A 265 -7.75 -13.25 -22.18
CA GLU A 265 -9.10 -13.45 -22.73
C GLU A 265 -9.17 -14.69 -23.62
N GLN A 266 -8.19 -14.89 -24.52
CA GLN A 266 -8.16 -16.07 -25.38
C GLN A 266 -8.11 -17.37 -24.58
N LEU A 267 -7.31 -17.41 -23.51
CA LEU A 267 -7.22 -18.58 -22.61
C LEU A 267 -8.52 -18.88 -21.85
N ARG A 268 -9.48 -17.94 -21.74
CA ARG A 268 -10.79 -18.19 -21.10
C ARG A 268 -11.79 -18.90 -22.00
N PHE A 269 -11.54 -18.92 -23.31
CA PHE A 269 -12.39 -19.58 -24.31
C PHE A 269 -11.90 -20.98 -24.72
N PHE A 270 -10.83 -21.47 -24.10
CA PHE A 270 -10.30 -22.83 -24.23
C PHE A 270 -10.39 -23.57 -22.89
#